data_AF-A0A7S1GFL9-F1
#
_entry.id   AF-A0A7S1GFL9-F1
#
_cell.length_a   1.000
_cell.length_b   1.000
_cell.length_c   1.000
_cell.angle_alpha   90.00
_cell.angle_beta   90.00
_cell.angle_gamma   90.00
#
_symmetry.space_group_name_H-M   'P 1'
#
loop_
_entity.id
_entity.type
_entity.pdbx_description
1 polymer ?
#
loop_
_entity_poly.entity_id
_entity_poly.type
_entity_poly.pdbx_seq_one_letter_code
_entity_poly.pdbx_strand_id
1 'polypeptide(L)'
;LEYSGTVLFNSSSVSLQHGVIYGLVGPNGTGKSSFFDVLRSRILPGFPDDLTITLVRSDQRFDADNGDLPAKEFLGKSLDQYHEALSARIEHLEQLLENTNEEEKI
;
A
#
# COMPACT_ATOMS: atom_id res chain seq x y z
N LEU A 1 -2.21 -17.81 10.33
CA LEU A 1 -1.39 -16.87 9.51
C LEU A 1 -0.25 -16.38 10.35
N GLU A 2 0.99 -16.62 9.93
CA GLU A 2 2.21 -16.15 10.59
C GLU A 2 2.93 -15.16 9.67
N TYR A 3 3.39 -14.03 10.21
CA TYR A 3 4.12 -13.01 9.46
C TYR A 3 5.28 -12.51 10.33
N SER A 4 6.50 -12.56 9.80
CA SER A 4 7.73 -12.20 10.54
C SER A 4 7.86 -12.89 11.91
N GLY A 5 7.53 -14.18 11.99
CA GLY A 5 7.67 -14.97 13.23
C GLY A 5 6.55 -14.77 14.27
N THR A 6 5.53 -13.96 13.95
CA THR A 6 4.38 -13.71 14.85
C THR A 6 3.11 -14.27 14.24
N VAL A 7 2.37 -15.09 15.01
CA VAL A 7 1.04 -15.54 14.63
C VAL A 7 0.08 -14.35 14.70
N LEU A 8 -0.36 -13.88 13.53
CA LEU A 8 -1.31 -12.76 13.42
C LEU A 8 -2.76 -13.22 13.59
N PHE A 9 -3.08 -14.39 13.05
CA PHE A 9 -4.44 -14.97 13.12
C PHE A 9 -4.38 -16.46 13.43
N ASN A 10 -5.17 -16.86 14.42
CA ASN A 10 -5.45 -18.24 14.72
C ASN A 10 -6.92 -18.52 14.39
N SER A 11 -7.17 -19.37 13.38
CA SER A 11 -8.49 -19.89 13.03
C SER A 11 -9.59 -18.81 12.91
N SER A 12 -9.28 -17.69 12.25
CA SER A 12 -10.19 -16.54 12.11
C SER A 12 -10.70 -16.44 10.67
N SER A 13 -12.01 -16.27 10.49
CA SER A 13 -12.65 -15.99 9.20
C SER A 13 -13.08 -14.53 9.13
N VAL A 14 -12.75 -13.84 8.03
CA VAL A 14 -13.19 -12.46 7.76
C VAL A 14 -13.99 -12.46 6.46
N SER A 15 -15.11 -11.74 6.45
CA SER A 15 -15.93 -11.51 5.26
C SER A 15 -16.03 -10.01 5.02
N LEU A 16 -15.66 -9.58 3.81
CA LEU A 16 -15.75 -8.19 3.38
C LEU A 16 -16.85 -8.07 2.33
N GLN A 17 -17.74 -7.10 2.51
CA GLN A 17 -18.80 -6.80 1.56
C GLN A 17 -18.49 -5.50 0.80
N HIS A 18 -18.74 -5.52 -0.51
CA HIS A 18 -18.59 -4.34 -1.35
C HIS A 18 -19.46 -3.18 -0.83
N GLY A 19 -18.88 -1.96 -0.80
CA GLY A 19 -19.54 -0.74 -0.34
C GLY A 19 -19.59 -0.55 1.18
N VAL A 20 -19.03 -1.48 1.96
CA VAL A 20 -18.98 -1.38 3.42
C VAL A 20 -17.60 -0.89 3.89
N ILE A 21 -17.60 0.03 4.84
CA ILE A 21 -16.39 0.55 5.47
C ILE A 21 -16.15 -0.21 6.78
N TYR A 22 -14.98 -0.84 6.89
CA TYR A 22 -14.57 -1.60 8.07
C TYR A 22 -13.44 -0.89 8.82
N GLY A 23 -13.48 -0.94 10.15
CA GLY A 23 -12.39 -0.46 11.01
C GLY A 23 -11.73 -1.61 11.75
N LEU A 24 -10.40 -1.75 11.62
CA LEU A 24 -9.62 -2.70 12.40
C LEU A 24 -9.10 -2.02 13.68
N VAL A 25 -9.61 -2.44 14.83
CA VAL A 25 -9.28 -1.87 16.14
C VAL A 25 -8.49 -2.86 17.01
N GLY A 26 -7.57 -2.35 17.82
CA GLY A 26 -6.78 -3.16 18.74
C GLY A 26 -5.58 -2.39 19.31
N PRO A 27 -4.96 -2.85 20.41
CA PRO A 27 -3.77 -2.24 21.00
C PRO A 27 -2.60 -2.09 20.02
N ASN A 28 -1.66 -1.18 20.31
CA ASN A 28 -0.44 -1.06 19.53
C ASN A 28 0.38 -2.36 19.62
N GLY A 29 0.96 -2.79 18.49
CA GLY A 29 1.73 -4.04 18.42
C GLY A 29 0.91 -5.31 18.17
N THR A 30 -0.42 -5.26 18.11
CA THR A 30 -1.25 -6.48 17.83
C THR A 30 -1.27 -6.92 16.37
N GLY A 31 -0.41 -6.35 15.52
CA GLY A 31 -0.30 -6.77 14.13
C GLY A 31 -1.30 -6.14 13.16
N LYS A 32 -1.97 -5.04 13.52
CA LYS A 32 -2.90 -4.33 12.60
C LYS A 32 -2.23 -3.93 11.28
N SER A 33 -1.08 -3.26 11.35
CA SER A 33 -0.31 -2.88 10.15
C SER A 33 0.15 -4.11 9.37
N SER A 34 0.62 -5.14 10.08
CA SER A 34 1.04 -6.42 9.47
C SER A 34 -0.10 -7.14 8.77
N PHE A 35 -1.33 -7.07 9.29
CA PHE A 35 -2.51 -7.61 8.61
C PHE A 35 -2.75 -6.91 7.27
N PHE A 36 -2.68 -5.58 7.24
CA PHE A 36 -2.83 -4.84 6.00
C PHE A 36 -1.71 -5.15 4.99
N ASP A 37 -0.49 -5.40 5.46
CA ASP A 37 0.60 -5.86 4.60
C ASP A 37 0.32 -7.23 3.97
N VAL A 38 -0.22 -8.17 4.75
CA VAL A 38 -0.60 -9.49 4.23
C VAL A 38 -1.82 -9.41 3.31
N LEU A 39 -2.74 -8.49 3.56
CA LEU A 39 -3.88 -8.24 2.66
C LEU A 39 -3.38 -7.70 1.32
N ARG A 40 -2.45 -6.74 1.34
CA ARG A 40 -1.83 -6.16 0.13
C ARG A 40 -1.03 -7.20 -0.67
N SER A 41 -0.34 -8.12 0.00
CA SER A 41 0.48 -9.13 -0.68
C SER A 41 -0.33 -10.22 -1.38
N ARG A 42 -1.67 -10.22 -1.25
CA ARG A 42 -2.58 -11.21 -1.85
C ARG A 42 -2.25 -12.66 -1.48
N ILE A 43 -1.59 -12.88 -0.34
CA ILE A 43 -1.29 -14.23 0.18
C ILE A 43 -2.54 -14.85 0.80
N LEU A 44 -3.54 -14.04 1.17
CA LEU A 44 -4.78 -14.52 1.75
C LEU A 44 -5.70 -15.13 0.68
N PRO A 45 -6.19 -16.37 0.87
CA PRO A 45 -7.13 -16.98 -0.06
C PRO A 45 -8.52 -16.33 0.04
N GLY A 46 -9.30 -16.43 -1.05
CA GLY A 46 -10.71 -16.02 -1.07
C GLY A 46 -10.99 -14.62 -1.60
N PHE A 47 -9.96 -13.87 -2.01
CA PHE A 47 -10.11 -12.61 -2.74
C PHE A 47 -10.13 -12.83 -4.26
N PRO A 48 -10.95 -12.07 -5.02
CA PRO A 48 -10.93 -12.11 -6.48
C PRO A 48 -9.59 -11.67 -7.08
N ASP A 49 -9.20 -12.24 -8.22
CA ASP A 49 -7.94 -11.89 -8.90
C ASP A 49 -7.94 -10.45 -9.45
N ASP A 50 -9.11 -9.94 -9.83
CA ASP A 50 -9.35 -8.60 -10.35
C ASP A 50 -9.49 -7.52 -9.24
N LEU A 51 -9.41 -7.91 -7.96
CA LEU A 51 -9.50 -6.98 -6.85
C LEU A 51 -8.20 -6.18 -6.65
N THR A 52 -8.19 -4.90 -7.02
CA THR A 52 -7.07 -3.99 -6.70
C THR A 52 -7.10 -3.60 -5.22
N ILE A 53 -5.96 -3.80 -4.53
CA ILE A 53 -5.79 -3.46 -3.10
C ILE A 53 -4.73 -2.37 -2.99
N THR A 54 -5.13 -1.19 -2.50
CA THR A 54 -4.23 -0.06 -2.25
C THR A 54 -4.12 0.18 -0.74
N LEU A 55 -2.90 0.15 -0.20
CA LEU A 55 -2.63 0.44 1.20
C LEU A 55 -2.07 1.85 1.36
N VAL A 56 -2.85 2.74 1.97
CA VAL A 56 -2.41 4.10 2.34
C VAL A 56 -1.86 4.07 3.77
N ARG A 57 -0.63 4.55 3.95
CA ARG A 57 0.04 4.62 5.26
C ARG A 57 0.06 6.05 5.77
N SER A 58 0.05 6.20 7.09
CA SER A 58 0.05 7.51 7.77
C SER A 58 1.37 8.28 7.65
N ASP A 59 2.46 7.63 7.23
CA ASP A 59 3.80 8.22 7.09
C ASP A 59 4.04 8.83 5.70
N GLN A 60 3.13 8.59 4.75
CA GLN A 60 3.12 9.37 3.53
C GLN A 60 2.86 10.82 3.94
N ARG A 61 3.86 11.67 3.69
CA ARG A 61 3.80 13.10 4.00
C ARG A 61 2.70 13.71 3.14
N PHE A 62 1.49 13.70 3.65
CA PHE A 62 0.38 14.43 3.07
C PHE A 62 0.40 15.82 3.70
N ASP A 63 0.62 16.84 2.87
CA ASP A 63 0.63 18.23 3.32
C ASP A 63 -0.66 18.53 4.10
N ALA A 64 -0.49 19.26 5.21
CA ALA A 64 -1.50 19.53 6.21
C ALA A 64 -2.73 20.30 5.68
N ASP A 65 -2.69 20.78 4.43
CA ASP A 65 -3.79 21.49 3.75
C ASP A 65 -4.98 20.59 3.37
N ASN A 66 -4.87 19.27 3.57
CA ASN A 66 -5.88 18.28 3.19
C ASN A 66 -6.82 17.88 4.34
N GLY A 67 -6.76 18.55 5.50
CA GLY A 67 -7.50 18.17 6.72
C GLY A 67 -9.02 18.10 6.59
N ASP A 68 -9.60 18.85 5.64
CA ASP A 68 -11.05 18.92 5.42
C ASP A 68 -11.54 18.10 4.21
N LEU A 69 -10.67 17.33 3.55
CA LEU A 69 -11.07 16.57 2.38
C LEU A 69 -11.91 15.33 2.76
N PRO A 70 -12.99 15.05 2.03
CA PRO A 70 -13.66 13.76 2.12
C PRO A 70 -12.66 12.63 1.84
N ALA A 71 -12.75 11.52 2.60
CA ALA A 71 -11.82 10.39 2.48
C ALA A 71 -11.63 9.87 1.04
N LYS A 72 -12.69 9.93 0.22
CA LYS A 72 -12.64 9.56 -1.20
C LYS A 72 -11.76 10.51 -2.03
N GLU A 73 -11.90 11.81 -1.82
CA GLU A 73 -11.11 12.82 -2.55
C GLU A 73 -9.66 12.81 -2.08
N PHE A 74 -9.46 12.66 -0.77
CA PHE A 74 -8.15 12.41 -0.20
C PHE A 74 -7.48 11.19 -0.86
N LEU A 75 -8.18 10.06 -0.95
CA LEU A 75 -7.64 8.85 -1.58
C LEU A 75 -7.28 9.07 -3.06
N GLY A 76 -8.11 9.80 -3.81
CA GLY A 76 -7.83 10.18 -5.19
C GLY A 76 -6.52 10.97 -5.32
N LYS A 77 -6.39 12.06 -4.54
CA LYS A 77 -5.18 12.89 -4.53
C LYS A 77 -3.94 12.12 -4.08
N SER A 78 -4.05 11.24 -3.08
CA SER A 78 -2.95 10.39 -2.63
C SER A 78 -2.49 9.43 -3.73
N LEU A 79 -3.43 8.89 -4.52
CA LEU A 79 -3.10 8.00 -5.62
C LEU A 79 -2.38 8.75 -6.74
N ASP A 80 -2.84 9.97 -7.08
CA ASP A 80 -2.19 10.82 -8.08
C ASP A 80 -0.75 11.17 -7.69
N GLN A 81 -0.53 11.58 -6.43
CA GLN A 81 0.80 11.86 -5.89
C GLN A 81 1.72 10.63 -5.94
N TYR A 82 1.17 9.45 -5.63
CA TYR A 82 1.92 8.21 -5.70
C TYR A 82 2.30 7.83 -7.14
N HIS A 83 1.39 8.02 -8.10
CA HIS A 83 1.67 7.83 -9.52
C HIS A 83 2.76 8.78 -10.03
N GLU A 84 2.71 10.05 -9.64
CA GLU A 84 3.72 11.04 -10.01
C GLU A 84 5.09 10.66 -9.45
N ALA A 85 5.16 10.32 -8.15
CA ALA A 85 6.40 9.90 -7.50
C ALA A 85 7.00 8.62 -8.11
N LEU A 86 6.16 7.64 -8.47
CA LEU A 86 6.61 6.44 -9.17
C LEU A 86 7.12 6.77 -10.58
N SER A 87 6.42 7.60 -11.33
CA SER A 87 6.80 7.97 -12.70
C SER A 87 8.16 8.68 -12.72
N ALA A 88 8.36 9.64 -11.81
CA ALA A 88 9.64 10.32 -11.65
C ALA A 88 10.77 9.35 -11.24
N ARG A 89 10.47 8.36 -10.39
CA ARG A 89 11.45 7.34 -10.01
C ARG A 89 11.81 6.43 -11.17
N ILE A 90 10.85 6.05 -12.03
CA ILE A 90 11.09 5.24 -13.23
C ILE A 90 12.00 6.01 -14.18
N GLU A 91 11.66 7.26 -14.50
CA GLU A 91 12.46 8.11 -15.40
C GLU A 91 13.90 8.28 -14.90
N HIS A 92 14.08 8.53 -13.59
CA HIS A 92 15.40 8.63 -12.99
C HIS A 92 16.21 7.32 -13.09
N LEU A 93 15.56 6.16 -12.95
CA LEU A 93 16.23 4.87 -13.10
C LEU A 93 16.60 4.59 -14.56
N GLU A 94 15.76 4.98 -15.52
CA GLU A 94 16.05 4.86 -16.95
C GLU A 94 17.28 5.70 -17.33
N GLN A 95 17.37 6.94 -16.86
CA GLN A 95 18.54 7.80 -17.06
C GLN A 95 19.82 7.21 -16.48
N LEU A 96 19.76 6.60 -15.29
CA LEU A 96 20.92 5.93 -14.69
C LEU A 96 21.40 4.74 -15.53
N LEU A 97 20.48 3.94 -16.08
CA LEU A 97 20.83 2.83 -16.96
C LEU A 97 21.47 3.32 -18.26
N GLU A 98 20.97 4.41 -18.83
CA GLU A 98 21.51 5.00 -20.06
C GLU A 98 22.95 5.50 -19.86
N ASN A 99 23.21 6.20 -18.77
CA ASN A 99 24.55 6.70 -18.43
C ASN A 99 25.55 5.56 -18.12
N THR A 100 25.10 4.49 -17.46
CA THR A 100 25.97 3.33 -17.14
C THR A 100 26.43 2.61 -18.43
N ASN A 101 25.55 2.51 -19.43
CA ASN A 101 25.87 1.86 -20.71
C ASN A 101 26.83 2.68 -21.58
N GLU A 102 26.90 4.00 -21.40
CA GLU A 102 27.88 4.86 -22.08
C GLU A 102 29.28 4.74 -21.47
N GLU A 103 29.37 4.51 -20.15
CA GLU A 103 30.65 4.33 -19.45
C GLU A 103 31.34 2.99 -19.75
N GLU A 104 30.59 1.91 -20.04
CA GLU A 104 31.14 0.60 -20.42
C GLU A 104 31.63 0.53 -21.89
N LYS A 105 31.39 1.58 -22.69
CA LYS A 105 31.72 1.62 -24.13
C LYS A 105 33.08 2.28 -24.45
N ILE A 106 33.87 2.60 -23.41
CA ILE A 106 35.22 3.18 -23.48
C ILE A 106 36.24 2.12 -23.07
#